data_AF-A0A2S3U904-F1
#
_entry.id   AF-A0A2S3U904-F1
#
_cell.length_a   1.000
_cell.length_b   1.000
_cell.length_c   1.000
_cell.angle_alpha   90.00
_cell.angle_beta   90.00
_cell.angle_gamma   90.00
#
_symmetry.space_group_name_H-M   'P 1'
#
loop_
_entity.id
_entity.type
_entity.pdbx_description
1 polymer ?
#
loop_
_entity_poly.entity_id
_entity_poly.type
_entity_poly.pdbx_seq_one_letter_code
_entity_poly.pdbx_strand_id
1 'polypeptide(L)'
;MDNDKQALATDELTILPLNHNWYQKLASNFEIIQPYLDKLDTDEFEINDLKNKFDDISEKINIYEANMQAIVNILSNYDVPIAIVDSKVVDTTKEGE
;
A
#
# COMPACT_ATOMS: atom_id res chain seq x y z
N MET A 1 -13.39 -8.18 30.31
CA MET A 1 -12.66 -8.94 29.27
C MET A 1 -13.61 -10.06 28.89
N ASP A 2 -14.17 -10.03 27.69
CA ASP A 2 -15.20 -10.98 27.24
C ASP A 2 -14.67 -12.41 27.33
N ASN A 3 -15.32 -13.20 28.18
CA ASN A 3 -14.97 -14.59 28.48
C ASN A 3 -15.46 -15.57 27.38
N ASP A 4 -16.18 -15.05 26.39
CA ASP A 4 -16.90 -15.86 25.39
C ASP A 4 -15.99 -16.43 24.29
N LYS A 5 -14.76 -15.90 24.13
CA LYS A 5 -13.79 -16.45 23.17
C LYS A 5 -13.10 -17.74 23.67
N GLN A 6 -13.09 -18.01 24.98
CA GLN A 6 -12.53 -19.25 25.53
C GLN A 6 -13.46 -20.45 25.39
N ALA A 7 -14.77 -20.22 25.23
CA ALA A 7 -15.79 -21.28 25.24
C ALA A 7 -15.87 -22.09 23.93
N LEU A 8 -15.45 -21.53 22.78
CA LEU A 8 -15.63 -22.20 21.48
C LEU A 8 -14.55 -23.24 21.14
N ALA A 9 -13.32 -23.07 21.64
CA ALA A 9 -12.22 -23.99 21.33
C ALA A 9 -12.11 -25.18 22.31
N THR A 10 -12.70 -25.06 23.50
CA THR A 10 -12.50 -26.04 24.57
C THR A 10 -13.42 -27.26 24.43
N ASP A 11 -14.70 -27.08 24.07
CA ASP A 11 -15.67 -28.17 24.05
C ASP A 11 -15.38 -29.21 22.95
N GLU A 12 -15.03 -28.79 21.73
CA GLU A 12 -14.70 -29.71 20.63
C GLU A 12 -13.33 -30.38 20.76
N LEU A 13 -12.42 -29.75 21.50
CA LEU A 13 -11.15 -30.39 21.79
C LEU A 13 -11.34 -31.48 22.84
N THR A 14 -12.12 -31.25 23.91
CA THR A 14 -12.29 -32.20 25.03
C THR A 14 -12.82 -33.60 24.64
N ILE A 15 -13.47 -33.71 23.48
CA ILE A 15 -13.97 -34.98 22.91
C ILE A 15 -12.86 -35.82 22.25
N LEU A 16 -11.69 -35.25 21.98
CA LEU A 16 -10.55 -36.01 21.47
C LEU A 16 -9.99 -36.90 22.60
N PRO A 17 -9.50 -38.12 22.32
CA PRO A 17 -8.88 -38.98 23.33
C PRO A 17 -7.45 -38.51 23.67
N LEU A 18 -7.26 -37.20 23.80
CA LEU A 18 -6.01 -36.56 24.15
C LEU A 18 -5.94 -36.42 25.67
N ASN A 19 -4.78 -36.72 26.25
CA ASN A 19 -4.58 -36.48 27.67
C ASN A 19 -4.45 -34.97 27.95
N HIS A 20 -4.60 -34.57 29.22
CA HIS A 20 -4.57 -33.17 29.65
C HIS A 20 -3.33 -32.38 29.16
N ASN A 21 -2.18 -33.04 29.07
CA ASN A 21 -0.93 -32.44 28.58
C ASN A 21 -0.99 -32.08 27.08
N TRP A 22 -1.68 -32.90 26.27
CA TRP A 22 -1.88 -32.59 24.85
C TRP A 22 -2.81 -31.39 24.64
N TYR A 23 -3.85 -31.22 25.46
CA TYR A 23 -4.70 -30.03 25.41
C TYR A 23 -3.93 -28.75 25.70
N GLN A 24 -3.13 -28.75 26.76
CA GLN A 24 -2.32 -27.60 27.14
C GLN A 24 -1.32 -27.22 26.03
N LYS A 25 -0.67 -28.21 25.41
CA LYS A 25 0.23 -27.96 24.27
C LYS A 25 -0.50 -27.40 23.06
N LEU A 26 -1.68 -27.92 22.74
CA LEU A 26 -2.47 -27.45 21.60
C LEU A 26 -2.97 -26.02 21.83
N ALA A 27 -3.53 -25.73 23.00
CA ALA A 27 -3.95 -24.38 23.38
C ALA A 27 -2.77 -23.39 23.36
N SER A 28 -1.61 -23.79 23.89
CA SER A 28 -0.40 -22.97 23.85
C SER A 28 0.08 -22.69 22.43
N ASN A 29 -0.02 -23.65 21.51
CA ASN A 29 0.30 -23.41 20.10
C ASN A 29 -0.64 -22.37 19.47
N PHE A 30 -1.94 -22.40 19.78
CA PHE A 30 -2.88 -21.38 19.31
C PHE A 30 -2.55 -20.00 19.89
N GLU A 31 -2.24 -19.91 21.18
CA GLU A 31 -1.81 -18.64 21.80
C GLU A 31 -0.54 -18.08 21.16
N ILE A 32 0.40 -18.94 20.78
CA ILE A 32 1.63 -18.53 20.08
C ILE A 32 1.34 -18.04 18.66
N ILE A 33 0.42 -18.68 17.94
CA ILE A 33 0.12 -18.36 16.54
C ILE A 33 -0.71 -17.08 16.41
N GLN A 34 -1.56 -16.77 17.39
CA GLN A 34 -2.52 -15.66 17.29
C GLN A 34 -1.88 -14.28 17.04
N PRO A 35 -0.81 -13.87 17.73
CA PRO A 35 -0.13 -12.61 17.44
C PRO A 35 0.42 -12.51 16.01
N TYR A 36 0.79 -13.63 15.40
CA TYR A 36 1.25 -13.65 14.00
C TYR A 36 0.08 -13.46 13.03
N LEU A 37 -1.09 -14.03 13.34
CA LEU A 37 -2.31 -13.82 12.56
C LEU A 37 -2.79 -12.37 12.68
N ASP A 38 -2.84 -11.82 13.89
CA ASP A 38 -3.22 -10.42 14.13
C ASP A 38 -2.28 -9.45 13.39
N LYS A 39 -0.98 -9.77 13.35
CA LYS A 39 -0.01 -9.00 12.58
C LYS A 39 -0.26 -9.09 11.08
N LEU A 40 -0.57 -10.27 10.54
CA LEU A 40 -0.86 -10.43 9.11
C LEU A 40 -2.09 -9.62 8.69
N ASP A 41 -3.16 -9.62 9.50
CA ASP A 41 -4.35 -8.82 9.25
C ASP A 41 -4.03 -7.30 9.25
N THR A 42 -3.12 -6.89 10.14
CA THR A 42 -2.66 -5.49 10.23
C THR A 42 -1.80 -5.11 9.02
N ASP A 43 -0.85 -5.96 8.64
CA ASP A 43 0.01 -5.77 7.47
C ASP A 43 -0.84 -5.70 6.18
N GLU A 44 -1.92 -6.49 6.06
CA GLU A 44 -2.86 -6.41 4.94
C GLU A 44 -3.55 -5.04 4.85
N PHE A 45 -3.99 -4.49 5.99
CA PHE A 45 -4.60 -3.17 6.04
C PHE A 45 -3.62 -2.07 5.61
N GLU A 46 -2.38 -2.11 6.09
CA GLU A 46 -1.32 -1.16 5.71
C GLU A 46 -0.98 -1.24 4.22
N ILE A 47 -0.92 -2.45 3.64
CA ILE A 47 -0.69 -2.65 2.20
C ILE A 47 -1.82 -2.03 1.37
N ASN A 48 -3.07 -2.16 1.82
CA ASN A 48 -4.21 -1.58 1.11
C ASN A 48 -4.20 -0.04 1.18
N ASP A 49 -3.82 0.56 2.31
CA ASP A 49 -3.62 2.01 2.40
C ASP A 49 -2.50 2.50 1.47
N LEU A 50 -1.40 1.75 1.39
CA LEU A 50 -0.29 2.07 0.49
C LEU A 50 -0.70 1.99 -0.99
N LYS A 51 -1.50 1.00 -1.38
CA LYS A 51 -2.05 0.89 -2.74
C LYS A 51 -2.90 2.11 -3.08
N ASN A 52 -3.81 2.52 -2.19
CA ASN A 52 -4.65 3.69 -2.41
C ASN A 52 -3.82 4.97 -2.60
N LYS A 53 -2.76 5.15 -1.80
CA LYS A 53 -1.83 6.28 -1.95
C LYS A 53 -1.07 6.24 -3.28
N PHE A 54 -0.67 5.06 -3.72
CA PHE A 54 -0.01 4.88 -5.01
C PHE A 54 -0.93 5.24 -6.18
N ASP A 55 -2.20 4.82 -6.12
CA ASP A 55 -3.20 5.14 -7.14
C ASP A 55 -3.46 6.65 -7.23
N ASP A 56 -3.60 7.35 -6.09
CA ASP A 56 -3.75 8.81 -6.04
C ASP A 56 -2.52 9.54 -6.62
N ILE A 57 -1.30 9.07 -6.32
CA ILE A 57 -0.07 9.63 -6.91
C ILE A 57 -0.05 9.38 -8.42
N SER A 58 -0.43 8.19 -8.87
CA SER A 58 -0.47 7.85 -10.29
C SER A 58 -1.45 8.75 -11.06
N GLU A 59 -2.65 8.99 -10.51
CA GLU A 59 -3.62 9.92 -11.10
C GLU A 59 -3.05 11.34 -11.21
N LYS A 60 -2.41 11.84 -10.15
CA LYS A 60 -1.79 13.18 -10.15
C LYS A 60 -0.66 13.30 -11.17
N ILE A 61 0.15 12.26 -11.35
CA ILE A 61 1.21 12.24 -12.38
C ILE A 61 0.60 12.30 -13.78
N ASN A 62 -0.46 11.53 -14.05
CA ASN A 62 -1.13 11.56 -15.35
C ASN A 62 -1.70 12.95 -15.67
N ILE A 63 -2.30 13.62 -14.68
CA ILE A 63 -2.78 15.00 -14.82
C ILE A 63 -1.62 15.97 -15.10
N TYR A 64 -0.51 15.84 -14.37
CA TYR A 64 0.68 16.66 -14.57
C TYR A 64 1.25 16.50 -15.98
N GLU A 65 1.38 15.27 -16.47
CA GLU A 65 1.88 14.98 -17.81
C GLU A 65 0.96 15.55 -18.91
N ALA A 66 -0.36 15.39 -18.76
CA ALA A 66 -1.33 15.99 -19.68
C ALA A 66 -1.22 17.53 -19.72
N ASN A 67 -1.05 18.16 -18.56
CA ASN A 67 -0.85 19.62 -18.46
C ASN A 67 0.45 20.06 -19.12
N MET A 68 1.55 19.34 -18.90
CA MET A 68 2.84 19.60 -19.55
C MET A 68 2.74 19.49 -21.06
N GLN A 69 2.08 18.45 -21.58
CA GLN A 69 1.87 18.29 -23.02
C GLN A 69 1.02 19.44 -23.59
N ALA A 70 -0.01 19.90 -22.87
CA ALA A 70 -0.82 21.04 -23.28
C ALA A 70 0.01 22.33 -23.35
N ILE A 71 0.89 22.57 -22.36
CA ILE A 71 1.81 23.71 -22.35
C ILE A 71 2.76 23.64 -23.54
N VAL A 72 3.39 22.48 -23.78
CA VAL A 72 4.27 22.28 -24.94
C VAL A 72 3.52 22.59 -26.24
N ASN A 73 2.30 22.07 -26.42
CA ASN A 73 1.50 22.32 -27.61
C ASN A 73 1.16 23.80 -27.80
N ILE A 74 0.83 24.53 -26.73
CA ILE A 74 0.59 25.98 -26.78
C ILE A 74 1.85 26.70 -27.24
N LEU A 75 2.98 26.39 -26.61
CA LEU A 75 4.24 27.06 -26.88
C LEU A 75 4.81 26.73 -28.26
N SER A 76 4.57 25.52 -28.80
CA SER A 76 4.93 25.17 -30.18
C SER A 76 4.19 25.99 -31.24
N ASN A 77 3.04 26.61 -30.91
CA ASN A 77 2.35 27.52 -31.83
C ASN A 77 2.94 28.94 -31.84
N TYR A 78 3.77 29.28 -30.86
CA TYR A 78 4.54 30.52 -30.84
C TYR A 78 5.93 30.20 -31.39
N ASP A 79 6.48 31.06 -32.25
CA ASP A 79 7.81 30.91 -32.85
C ASP A 79 8.93 31.24 -31.83
N VAL A 80 8.76 30.74 -30.60
CA VAL A 80 9.70 30.87 -29.49
C VAL A 80 10.36 29.50 -29.36
N PRO A 81 11.60 29.31 -29.86
CA PRO A 81 12.29 28.05 -29.70
C PRO A 81 12.62 27.84 -28.21
N ILE A 82 11.87 26.94 -27.59
CA ILE A 82 12.04 26.50 -26.21
C ILE A 82 12.40 25.02 -26.19
N ALA A 83 13.28 24.65 -25.27
CA ALA A 83 13.64 23.27 -25.01
C ALA A 83 13.32 22.91 -23.55
N ILE A 84 13.06 21.63 -23.30
CA ILE A 84 13.01 21.08 -21.94
C ILE A 84 14.31 20.30 -21.73
N VAL A 85 15.16 20.79 -20.83
CA VAL A 85 16.42 20.13 -20.43
C VAL A 85 16.36 19.92 -18.93
N ASP A 86 16.59 18.68 -18.46
CA ASP A 86 16.52 18.31 -17.04
C ASP A 86 15.23 18.77 -16.32
N SER A 87 14.07 18.61 -16.98
CA SER A 87 12.76 19.05 -16.48
C SER A 87 12.61 20.58 -16.26
N LYS A 88 13.50 21.39 -16.82
CA LYS A 88 13.40 22.87 -16.81
C LYS A 88 13.10 23.38 -18.21
N VAL A 89 12.22 24.38 -18.29
CA VAL A 89 11.95 25.11 -19.54
C VAL A 89 13.08 26.11 -19.76
N VAL A 90 13.75 26.01 -20.91
CA VAL A 90 14.85 26.88 -21.31
C VAL A 90 14.51 27.59 -22.62
N ASP A 91 14.73 28.89 -22.64
CA ASP A 91 14.63 29.70 -23.85
C ASP A 91 15.92 29.51 -24.68
N THR A 92 15.78 29.02 -25.91
CA THR A 92 16.93 28.73 -26.80
C THR A 92 17.21 29.87 -27.78
N THR A 93 16.46 30.98 -27.72
CA THR A 93 16.72 32.18 -28.55
C THR A 93 17.97 32.97 -28.13
N LYS A 94 18.49 32.74 -26.91
CA LYS A 94 19.61 33.52 -26.34
C LYS A 94 21.00 32.94 -26.59
N GLU A 95 21.12 31.80 -27.27
CA GLU A 95 22.41 31.30 -27.76
C GLU A 95 22.55 31.62 -29.26
N GLY A 96 22.89 32.88 -29.57
CA GLY A 96 23.29 33.23 -30.93
C GLY A 96 22.98 34.66 -31.40
N GLU A 97 23.28 35.70 -30.62
CA GLU A 97 23.67 37.03 -31.12
C GLU A 97 24.75 37.65 -30.21
#